data_AF-A0A075HMI5-F1
#
_entry.id   AF-A0A075HMI5-F1
#
_cell.length_a   1.000
_cell.length_b   1.000
_cell.length_c   1.000
_cell.angle_alpha   90.00
_cell.angle_beta   90.00
_cell.angle_gamma   90.00
#
_symmetry.space_group_name_H-M   'P 1'
#
loop_
_entity.id
_entity.type
_entity.pdbx_description
1 polymer ?
#
loop_
_entity_poly.entity_id
_entity_poly.type
_entity_poly.pdbx_seq_one_letter_code
_entity_poly.pdbx_strand_id
1 'polypeptide(L)'
;MAKIRIKQGSNEIEIDSRDFYIDNDSVADVVETLKQLLQERPQTDVMSSLDDAEFHEPEFSSPSTIAVDDIKHRLRILAKDSFFDQPKTVGETVAQMSEYGWSASPFDVSVALTKMAFNKEFLKNTIDERNQYVSKEALLTN
;
A
#
# COMPACT_ATOMS: atom_id res chain seq x y z
N MET A 1 12.51 26.06 -20.22
CA MET A 1 13.32 25.69 -19.04
C MET A 1 14.16 24.49 -19.41
N ALA A 2 15.42 24.47 -18.97
CA ALA A 2 16.31 23.34 -19.27
C ALA A 2 15.94 22.17 -18.35
N LYS A 3 16.15 20.95 -18.82
CA LYS A 3 15.83 19.75 -18.05
C LYS A 3 16.87 18.69 -18.33
N ILE A 4 17.32 18.04 -17.28
CA ILE A 4 18.23 16.90 -17.37
C ILE A 4 17.39 15.65 -17.21
N ARG A 5 17.46 14.76 -18.20
CA ARG A 5 16.76 13.49 -18.19
C ARG A 5 17.78 12.37 -18.34
N ILE A 6 17.88 11.53 -17.33
CA ILE A 6 18.79 10.38 -17.29
C ILE A 6 17.93 9.12 -17.27
N LYS A 7 18.15 8.23 -18.24
CA LYS A 7 17.42 6.97 -18.36
C LYS A 7 18.37 5.78 -18.17
N GLN A 8 18.02 4.89 -17.25
CA GLN A 8 18.76 3.65 -17.02
C GLN A 8 17.78 2.47 -17.01
N GLY A 9 17.76 1.69 -18.09
CA GLY A 9 16.80 0.59 -18.26
C GLY A 9 15.35 1.08 -18.28
N SER A 10 14.52 0.56 -17.36
CA SER A 10 13.14 0.99 -17.13
C SER A 10 13.02 2.24 -16.25
N ASN A 11 14.10 2.63 -15.58
CA ASN A 11 14.09 3.71 -14.62
C ASN A 11 14.48 5.04 -15.29
N GLU A 12 13.91 6.12 -14.80
CA GLU A 12 14.09 7.46 -15.34
C GLU A 12 14.17 8.48 -14.22
N ILE A 13 15.15 9.38 -14.32
CA ILE A 13 15.30 10.55 -13.46
C ILE A 13 15.12 11.77 -14.36
N GLU A 14 14.17 12.62 -14.02
CA GLU A 14 13.95 13.92 -14.65
C GLU A 14 14.16 15.00 -13.59
N ILE A 15 15.06 15.95 -13.87
CA ILE A 15 15.38 17.05 -12.98
C ILE A 15 15.16 18.36 -13.75
N ASP A 16 14.32 19.24 -13.22
CA ASP A 16 14.07 20.57 -13.79
C ASP A 16 15.19 21.53 -13.39
N SER A 17 15.58 22.44 -14.30
CA SER A 17 16.55 23.51 -14.04
C SER A 17 16.26 24.41 -12.83
N ARG A 18 15.06 24.33 -12.25
CA ARG A 18 14.70 25.00 -10.99
C ARG A 18 15.24 24.29 -9.75
N ASP A 19 15.46 22.98 -9.84
CA ASP A 19 15.80 22.10 -8.72
C ASP A 19 17.30 21.77 -8.69
N PHE A 20 18.08 22.19 -9.69
CA PHE A 20 19.54 22.05 -9.70
C PHE A 20 20.22 23.30 -10.28
N TYR A 21 21.39 23.64 -9.72
CA TYR A 21 22.25 24.71 -10.22
C TYR A 21 23.66 24.16 -10.43
N ILE A 22 24.22 24.38 -11.62
CA ILE A 22 25.62 24.05 -11.94
C ILE A 22 26.23 25.32 -12.53
N ASP A 23 27.34 25.76 -11.96
CA ASP A 23 28.07 26.91 -12.48
C ASP A 23 28.74 26.56 -13.82
N ASN A 24 28.73 27.49 -14.78
CA ASN A 24 29.23 27.25 -16.13
C ASN A 24 30.73 26.88 -16.15
N ASP A 25 31.51 27.35 -15.19
CA ASP A 25 32.94 27.06 -15.09
C ASP A 25 33.19 25.66 -14.50
N SER A 26 32.20 25.05 -13.83
CA SER A 26 32.31 23.72 -13.18
C SER A 26 31.56 22.60 -13.92
N VAL A 27 30.82 22.93 -14.99
CA VAL A 27 29.99 21.95 -15.71
C VAL A 27 30.80 20.78 -16.28
N ALA A 28 32.02 21.05 -16.75
CA ALA A 28 32.88 20.02 -17.33
C ALA A 28 33.35 19.02 -16.26
N ASP A 29 33.87 19.52 -15.14
CA ASP A 29 34.32 18.72 -14.00
C ASP A 29 33.17 17.89 -13.38
N VAL A 30 31.98 18.48 -13.24
CA VAL A 30 30.80 17.77 -12.71
C VAL A 30 30.40 16.63 -13.63
N VAL A 31 30.38 16.84 -14.95
CA VAL A 31 30.05 15.80 -15.93
C VAL A 31 31.11 14.70 -15.95
N GLU A 32 32.40 15.04 -15.84
CA GLU A 32 33.49 14.07 -15.78
C GLU A 32 33.41 13.21 -14.51
N THR A 33 33.18 13.84 -13.36
CA THR A 33 33.01 13.16 -12.07
C THR A 33 31.81 12.21 -12.09
N LEU A 34 30.66 12.66 -12.59
CA LEU A 34 29.47 11.81 -12.73
C LEU A 34 29.73 10.61 -13.64
N LYS A 35 30.45 10.80 -14.76
CA LYS A 35 30.82 9.69 -15.65
C LYS A 35 31.70 8.66 -14.96
N GLN A 36 32.64 9.10 -14.13
CA GLN A 36 33.50 8.21 -13.37
C GLN A 36 32.72 7.42 -12.32
N LEU A 37 31.87 8.10 -11.54
CA LEU A 37 31.00 7.48 -10.54
C LEU A 37 30.02 6.46 -11.14
N LEU A 38 29.51 6.71 -12.36
CA LEU A 38 28.64 5.78 -13.08
C LEU A 38 29.38 4.51 -13.59
N GLN A 39 30.70 4.58 -13.75
CA GLN A 39 31.53 3.44 -14.17
C GLN A 39 32.04 2.62 -12.98
N GLU A 40 32.13 3.21 -11.80
CA GLU A 40 32.42 2.51 -10.57
C GLU A 40 31.24 1.59 -10.20
N ARG A 41 31.53 0.31 -9.94
CA ARG A 41 30.49 -0.68 -9.62
C ARG A 41 29.67 -0.18 -8.43
N PRO A 42 28.34 -0.39 -8.42
CA PRO A 42 27.51 0.08 -7.34
C PRO A 42 28.01 -0.51 -6.03
N GLN A 43 28.38 0.37 -5.09
CA GLN A 43 28.43 -0.04 -3.70
C GLN A 43 27.03 -0.56 -3.37
N THR A 44 26.97 -1.70 -2.69
CA THR A 44 25.72 -2.43 -2.39
C THR A 44 24.72 -1.60 -1.59
N ASP A 45 25.11 -0.40 -1.16
CA ASP A 45 24.35 0.48 -0.30
C ASP A 45 24.57 1.98 -0.64
N VAL A 46 24.46 2.35 -1.93
CA VAL A 46 24.55 3.77 -2.36
C VAL A 46 23.59 4.67 -1.55
N MET A 47 22.45 4.11 -1.13
CA MET A 47 21.43 4.82 -0.37
C MET A 47 21.88 5.25 1.03
N SER A 48 22.67 4.44 1.74
CA SER A 48 23.20 4.83 3.06
C SER A 48 24.40 5.78 3.01
N SER A 49 24.95 6.01 1.81
CA SER A 49 26.09 6.90 1.60
C SER A 49 25.72 8.37 1.34
N LEU A 50 24.41 8.69 1.23
CA LEU A 50 23.93 10.04 1.00
C LEU A 50 23.52 10.69 2.34
N ASP A 51 24.35 11.59 2.85
CA ASP A 51 24.15 12.24 4.16
C ASP A 51 22.86 13.07 4.28
N ASP A 52 22.34 13.62 3.17
CA ASP A 52 21.18 14.53 3.13
C ASP A 52 20.05 14.05 2.19
N ALA A 53 19.88 12.73 2.05
CA ALA A 53 18.77 12.18 1.27
C ALA A 53 17.48 12.12 2.11
N GLU A 54 16.51 13.00 1.82
CA GLU A 54 15.14 12.90 2.36
C GLU A 54 14.29 12.06 1.40
N PHE A 55 13.76 10.94 1.90
CA PHE A 55 12.85 10.07 1.14
C PHE A 55 11.42 10.28 1.60
N HIS A 56 10.54 10.61 0.66
CA HIS A 56 9.11 10.53 0.89
C HIS A 56 8.65 9.10 0.59
N GLU A 57 8.26 8.36 1.62
CA GLU A 57 7.54 7.11 1.41
C GLU A 57 6.29 7.43 0.58
N PRO A 58 5.97 6.61 -0.43
CA PRO A 58 4.71 6.78 -1.15
C PRO A 58 3.57 6.68 -0.12
N GLU A 59 2.79 7.76 -0.01
CA GLU A 59 1.68 7.90 0.97
C GLU A 59 0.62 6.78 0.85
N PHE A 60 0.72 5.95 -0.19
CA PHE A 60 -0.15 4.82 -0.46
C PHE A 60 0.70 3.60 -0.82
N SER A 61 1.22 2.92 0.19
CA SER A 61 1.75 1.57 0.00
C SER A 61 0.63 0.66 -0.48
N SER A 62 0.84 -0.05 -1.61
CA SER A 62 -0.13 -1.04 -2.08
C SER A 62 -0.41 -2.06 -0.98
N PRO A 63 -1.69 -2.41 -0.73
CA PRO A 63 -2.03 -3.34 0.33
C PRO A 63 -1.32 -4.69 0.12
N SER A 64 -0.75 -5.21 1.19
CA SER A 64 -0.02 -6.48 1.20
C SER A 64 -0.99 -7.66 1.16
N THR A 65 -0.72 -8.64 0.30
CA THR A 65 -1.54 -9.86 0.23
C THR A 65 -1.42 -10.66 1.53
N ILE A 66 -2.55 -10.93 2.18
CA ILE A 66 -2.60 -11.73 3.41
C ILE A 66 -2.91 -13.20 3.11
N ALA A 67 -2.43 -14.10 3.96
CA ALA A 67 -2.76 -15.52 3.85
C ALA A 67 -4.22 -15.78 4.26
N VAL A 68 -4.82 -16.85 3.71
CA VAL A 68 -6.23 -17.20 3.97
C VAL A 68 -6.50 -17.45 5.45
N ASP A 69 -5.53 -17.99 6.18
CA ASP A 69 -5.64 -18.25 7.63
C ASP A 69 -5.72 -16.94 8.44
N ASP A 70 -5.06 -15.87 7.96
CA ASP A 70 -5.04 -14.56 8.60
C ASP A 70 -6.32 -13.76 8.36
N ILE A 71 -7.08 -14.06 7.29
CA ILE A 71 -8.32 -13.33 6.95
C ILE A 71 -9.27 -13.28 8.15
N LYS A 72 -9.43 -14.40 8.85
CA LYS A 72 -10.30 -14.46 10.04
C LYS A 72 -9.84 -13.49 11.12
N HIS A 73 -8.54 -13.39 11.35
CA HIS A 73 -7.98 -12.47 12.34
C HIS A 73 -8.23 -11.01 11.91
N ARG A 74 -8.01 -10.67 10.63
CA ARG A 74 -8.26 -9.32 10.11
C ARG A 74 -9.73 -8.92 10.21
N LEU A 75 -10.66 -9.82 9.89
CA LEU A 75 -12.10 -9.56 10.05
C LEU A 75 -12.49 -9.26 11.50
N ARG A 76 -11.82 -9.86 12.48
CA ARG A 76 -12.04 -9.56 13.91
C ARG A 76 -11.50 -8.20 14.31
N ILE A 77 -10.41 -7.74 13.71
CA ILE A 77 -9.91 -6.37 13.92
C ILE A 77 -10.97 -5.38 13.44
N LEU A 78 -11.46 -5.55 12.20
CA LEU A 78 -12.53 -4.70 11.66
C LEU A 78 -13.81 -4.74 12.51
N ALA A 79 -14.19 -5.90 13.05
CA ALA A 79 -15.33 -6.02 13.95
C ALA A 79 -15.14 -5.26 15.26
N LYS A 80 -13.92 -5.25 15.82
CA LYS A 80 -13.60 -4.46 17.02
C LYS A 80 -13.60 -2.97 16.76
N ASP A 81 -13.26 -2.55 15.54
CA ASP A 81 -13.33 -1.15 15.09
C ASP A 81 -14.74 -0.74 14.66
N SER A 82 -15.79 -1.46 15.11
CA SER A 82 -17.20 -1.18 14.81
C SER A 82 -17.59 -1.21 13.33
N PHE A 83 -16.74 -1.71 12.43
CA PHE A 83 -17.05 -1.77 10.99
C PHE A 83 -18.31 -2.60 10.69
N PHE A 84 -18.48 -3.69 11.43
CA PHE A 84 -19.62 -4.62 11.31
C PHE A 84 -20.80 -4.27 12.24
N ASP A 85 -20.83 -3.09 12.85
CA ASP A 85 -22.00 -2.66 13.63
C ASP A 85 -23.19 -2.34 12.72
N GLN A 86 -22.92 -2.09 11.44
CA GLN A 86 -23.90 -1.99 10.38
C GLN A 86 -23.76 -3.18 9.40
N PRO A 87 -24.81 -3.54 8.66
CA PRO A 87 -24.72 -4.58 7.64
C PRO A 87 -23.71 -4.21 6.55
N LYS A 88 -22.69 -5.06 6.34
CA LYS A 88 -21.64 -4.87 5.32
C LYS A 88 -21.62 -6.00 4.31
N THR A 89 -21.40 -5.65 3.04
CA THR A 89 -21.17 -6.62 1.97
C THR A 89 -19.72 -7.10 1.93
N VAL A 90 -19.47 -8.19 1.21
CA VAL A 90 -18.10 -8.69 0.94
C VAL A 90 -17.26 -7.62 0.24
N GLY A 91 -17.83 -6.89 -0.73
CA GLY A 91 -17.12 -5.84 -1.46
C GLY A 91 -16.67 -4.69 -0.57
N GLU A 92 -17.55 -4.22 0.31
CA GLU A 92 -17.20 -3.19 1.31
C GLU A 92 -16.13 -3.70 2.28
N THR A 93 -16.20 -4.98 2.68
CA THR A 93 -15.20 -5.57 3.57
C THR A 93 -13.82 -5.61 2.92
N VAL A 94 -13.73 -6.01 1.64
CA VAL A 94 -12.47 -6.02 0.89
C VAL A 94 -11.92 -4.60 0.74
N ALA A 95 -12.77 -3.62 0.45
CA ALA A 95 -12.38 -2.21 0.39
C ALA A 95 -11.79 -1.74 1.73
N GLN A 96 -12.47 -2.03 2.85
CA GLN A 96 -11.99 -1.67 4.18
C GLN A 96 -10.67 -2.36 4.53
N MET A 97 -10.50 -3.64 4.18
CA MET A 97 -9.22 -4.33 4.38
C MET A 97 -8.08 -3.64 3.62
N SER A 98 -8.39 -3.13 2.42
CA SER A 98 -7.43 -2.42 1.58
C SER A 98 -6.98 -1.10 2.23
N GLU A 99 -7.89 -0.39 2.90
CA GLU A 99 -7.58 0.83 3.67
C GLU A 99 -6.65 0.54 4.87
N TYR A 100 -6.70 -0.66 5.42
CA TYR A 100 -5.77 -1.15 6.45
C TYR A 100 -4.47 -1.73 5.88
N GLY A 101 -4.25 -1.63 4.57
CA GLY A 101 -3.06 -2.16 3.91
C GLY A 101 -3.08 -3.69 3.71
N TRP A 102 -4.26 -4.33 3.75
CA TRP A 102 -4.43 -5.77 3.54
C TRP A 102 -5.18 -6.06 2.25
N SER A 103 -4.60 -6.91 1.40
CA SER A 103 -5.21 -7.38 0.17
C SER A 103 -5.65 -8.83 0.34
N ALA A 104 -6.92 -9.12 0.05
CA ALA A 104 -7.50 -10.46 0.11
C ALA A 104 -8.50 -10.66 -1.04
N SER A 105 -8.61 -11.90 -1.52
CA SER A 105 -9.59 -12.25 -2.54
C SER A 105 -11.02 -12.10 -1.99
N PRO A 106 -11.95 -11.48 -2.74
CA PRO A 106 -13.37 -11.42 -2.37
C PRO A 106 -13.98 -12.81 -2.10
N PHE A 107 -13.50 -13.84 -2.81
CA PHE A 107 -13.95 -15.21 -2.58
C PHE A 107 -13.53 -15.72 -1.19
N ASP A 108 -12.27 -15.55 -0.83
CA ASP A 108 -11.75 -16.02 0.46
C ASP A 108 -12.38 -15.25 1.64
N VAL A 109 -12.60 -13.94 1.47
CA VAL A 109 -13.34 -13.11 2.44
C VAL A 109 -14.78 -13.60 2.58
N SER A 110 -15.47 -13.91 1.48
CA SER A 110 -16.83 -14.47 1.51
C SER A 110 -16.90 -15.81 2.25
N VAL A 111 -15.93 -16.70 2.02
CA VAL A 111 -15.81 -17.98 2.71
C VAL A 111 -15.56 -17.78 4.20
N ALA A 112 -14.65 -16.88 4.58
CA ALA A 112 -14.34 -16.57 5.98
C ALA A 112 -15.56 -15.97 6.71
N LEU A 113 -16.23 -14.99 6.11
CA LEU A 113 -17.45 -14.38 6.65
C LEU A 113 -18.57 -15.43 6.82
N THR A 114 -18.76 -16.30 5.83
CA THR A 114 -19.76 -17.38 5.92
C THR A 114 -19.43 -18.37 7.04
N LYS A 115 -18.16 -18.75 7.21
CA LYS A 115 -17.70 -19.61 8.32
C LYS A 115 -17.92 -18.95 9.68
N MET A 116 -17.63 -17.64 9.79
CA MET A 116 -17.86 -16.89 11.02
C MET A 116 -19.36 -16.73 11.33
N ALA A 117 -20.20 -16.56 10.31
CA ALA A 117 -21.65 -16.57 10.47
C ALA A 117 -22.17 -17.94 10.93
N PHE A 118 -21.65 -19.03 10.37
CA PHE A 118 -21.96 -20.39 10.83
C PHE A 118 -21.57 -20.61 12.30
N ASN A 119 -20.44 -20.06 12.74
CA ASN A 119 -19.99 -20.08 14.13
C ASN A 119 -20.73 -19.09 15.04
N LYS A 120 -21.76 -18.39 14.53
CA LYS A 120 -22.54 -17.37 15.26
C LYS A 120 -21.72 -16.16 15.73
N GLU A 121 -20.55 -15.92 15.13
CA GLU A 121 -19.74 -14.70 15.32
C GLU A 121 -20.41 -13.52 14.59
N PHE A 122 -20.94 -13.77 13.38
CA PHE A 122 -21.71 -12.81 12.57
C PHE A 122 -23.14 -13.29 12.33
N LEU A 123 -24.04 -12.36 12.03
CA LEU A 123 -25.31 -12.68 11.37
C LEU A 123 -25.21 -12.40 9.88
N LYS A 124 -25.77 -13.30 9.08
CA LYS A 124 -25.85 -13.17 7.63
C LYS A 124 -27.30 -12.86 7.24
N ASN A 125 -27.50 -11.73 6.57
CA ASN A 125 -28.78 -11.33 6.01
C ASN A 125 -28.66 -11.22 4.49
N THR A 126 -29.73 -11.51 3.77
CA THR A 126 -29.80 -11.26 2.33
C THR A 126 -30.78 -10.14 2.09
N ILE A 127 -30.30 -9.00 1.58
CA ILE A 127 -31.12 -7.83 1.25
C ILE A 127 -30.83 -7.49 -0.21
N ASP A 128 -31.88 -7.38 -1.03
CA ASP A 128 -31.76 -7.01 -2.45
C ASP A 128 -30.74 -7.90 -3.20
N GLU A 129 -30.85 -9.23 -3.01
CA GLU A 129 -29.95 -10.26 -3.58
C GLU A 129 -28.47 -10.16 -3.14
N ARG A 130 -28.14 -9.28 -2.19
CA ARG A 130 -26.78 -9.12 -1.64
C ARG A 130 -26.69 -9.71 -0.24
N ASN A 131 -25.65 -10.54 -0.04
CA ASN A 131 -25.32 -11.05 1.29
C ASN A 131 -24.61 -9.96 2.10
N GLN A 132 -25.19 -9.62 3.24
CA GLN A 132 -24.67 -8.66 4.20
C GLN A 132 -24.37 -9.35 5.53
N TYR A 133 -23.35 -8.87 6.22
CA TYR A 133 -22.86 -9.41 7.48
C TYR A 133 -22.85 -8.32 8.55
N VAL A 134 -23.29 -8.66 9.75
CA VAL A 134 -23.33 -7.77 10.93
C VAL A 134 -22.80 -8.50 12.15
N SER A 135 -22.04 -7.80 13.01
CA SER A 135 -21.50 -8.34 14.25
C SER A 135 -22.62 -8.64 15.24
N LYS A 136 -22.56 -9.82 15.87
CA LYS A 136 -23.53 -10.17 16.91
C LYS A 136 -23.35 -9.29 18.15
N GLU A 137 -22.12 -8.88 18.45
CA GLU A 137 -21.82 -8.02 19.61
C GLU A 137 -22.50 -6.66 19.48
N ALA A 138 -22.57 -6.09 18.26
CA ALA A 138 -23.29 -4.85 17.98
C ALA A 138 -24.80 -4.90 18.30
N LEU A 139 -25.39 -6.10 18.25
CA LEU A 139 -26.81 -6.31 18.53
C LEU A 139 -27.11 -6.50 20.02
N LEU A 140 -26.09 -6.77 20.84
CA LEU A 140 -26.20 -6.95 22.28
C LEU A 140 -26.00 -5.64 23.07
N THR A 141 -25.50 -4.58 22.40
CA THR A 141 -25.20 -3.28 23.00
C THR A 141 -26.32 -2.25 22.82
N ASN A 142 -27.53 -2.67 22.40
CA ASN A 142 -28.73 -1.82 22.31
C ASN A 142 -29.71 -2.10 23.44
#